data_AF-A0A916K8M5-F1
#
_entry.id   AF-A0A916K8M5-F1
#
_cell.length_a   1.000
_cell.length_b   1.000
_cell.length_c   1.000
_cell.angle_alpha   90.00
_cell.angle_beta   90.00
_cell.angle_gamma   90.00
#
_symmetry.space_group_name_H-M   'P 1'
#
loop_
_entity.id
_entity.type
_entity.pdbx_description
1 polymer ?
#
loop_
_entity_poly.entity_id
_entity_poly.type
_entity_poly.pdbx_seq_one_letter_code
_entity_poly.pdbx_strand_id
1 'polypeptide(L)'
;MNLYRWEKEPQEGLVVVHVSDSLQLAEACSQAVPGTTIIMADGEYGGSELFTIRAEATIDAPITVRAANRGKAVILEGARFELQQSAYIIIQGLRFANTGHSAVHLNDCHHIRLTRNTFALKEDGTELKWLLISGADSHHHWVDRNEFGPRRDKGMYVSSNGGNGRMSQYDVYEYNYFHGSGPSFPRSEG
;
A
#
# COMPACT_ATOMS: atom_id res chain seq x y z
N MET A 1 20.23 -14.46 -6.01
CA MET A 1 19.07 -14.05 -5.20
C MET A 1 17.86 -14.13 -6.10
N ASN A 2 16.90 -15.02 -5.82
CA ASN A 2 15.85 -15.38 -6.77
C ASN A 2 14.69 -14.37 -6.64
N LEU A 3 14.61 -13.43 -7.60
CA LEU A 3 13.67 -12.29 -7.61
C LEU A 3 12.18 -12.71 -7.75
N TYR A 4 11.89 -14.00 -7.89
CA TYR A 4 10.56 -14.56 -8.21
C TYR A 4 9.89 -15.31 -7.05
N ARG A 5 10.41 -15.23 -5.82
CA ARG A 5 9.95 -16.08 -4.70
C ARG A 5 8.52 -15.79 -4.21
N TRP A 6 7.92 -14.70 -4.67
CA TRP A 6 6.54 -14.31 -4.37
C TRP A 6 5.47 -14.88 -5.32
N GLU A 7 5.87 -15.65 -6.33
CA GLU A 7 4.96 -16.28 -7.31
C GLU A 7 4.71 -17.76 -7.02
N LYS A 8 4.94 -18.23 -5.78
CA LYS A 8 4.47 -19.55 -5.39
C LYS A 8 2.94 -19.56 -5.33
N GLU A 9 2.31 -20.52 -6.00
CA GLU A 9 0.89 -20.80 -5.83
C GLU A 9 0.63 -21.13 -4.35
N PRO A 10 -0.41 -20.53 -3.74
CA PRO A 10 -0.66 -20.75 -2.32
C PRO A 10 -1.10 -22.20 -2.03
N GLN A 11 -0.59 -22.77 -0.94
CA GLN A 11 -0.92 -24.12 -0.48
C GLN A 11 -2.17 -24.14 0.43
N GLU A 12 -2.82 -25.31 0.50
CA GLU A 12 -4.10 -25.57 1.20
C GLU A 12 -4.17 -25.04 2.64
N GLY A 13 -5.32 -24.47 3.01
CA GLY A 13 -5.56 -23.77 4.28
C GLY A 13 -5.96 -22.29 4.15
N LEU A 14 -6.02 -21.78 2.91
CA LEU A 14 -6.38 -20.39 2.58
C LEU A 14 -7.75 -19.97 3.14
N VAL A 15 -7.75 -19.01 4.06
CA VAL A 15 -8.96 -18.31 4.49
C VAL A 15 -9.26 -17.23 3.45
N VAL A 16 -10.32 -17.42 2.65
CA VAL A 16 -10.78 -16.42 1.68
C VAL A 16 -11.92 -15.61 2.29
N VAL A 17 -11.76 -14.29 2.34
CA VAL A 17 -12.77 -13.35 2.84
C VAL A 17 -13.17 -12.42 1.72
N HIS A 18 -14.46 -12.39 1.39
CA HIS A 18 -15.01 -11.45 0.42
C HIS A 18 -15.57 -10.23 1.14
N VAL A 19 -15.23 -9.04 0.66
CA VAL A 19 -15.69 -7.76 1.23
C VAL A 19 -16.25 -6.87 0.13
N SER A 20 -17.29 -6.11 0.46
CA SER A 20 -18.03 -5.25 -0.48
C SER A 20 -18.22 -3.82 0.00
N ASP A 21 -17.75 -3.48 1.21
CA ASP A 21 -17.80 -2.14 1.78
C ASP A 21 -16.62 -1.88 2.75
N SER A 22 -16.46 -0.63 3.19
CA SER A 22 -15.36 -0.22 4.08
C SER A 22 -15.39 -0.91 5.44
N LEU A 23 -16.56 -1.19 6.01
CA LEU A 23 -16.66 -1.82 7.34
C LEU A 23 -16.19 -3.29 7.28
N GLN A 24 -16.66 -4.02 6.27
CA GLN A 24 -16.22 -5.40 6.02
C GLN A 24 -14.72 -5.46 5.75
N LEU A 25 -14.17 -4.51 4.98
CA LEU A 25 -12.73 -4.44 4.73
C LEU A 25 -11.93 -4.16 6.02
N ALA A 26 -12.39 -3.20 6.84
CA ALA A 26 -11.75 -2.88 8.10
C ALA A 26 -11.74 -4.09 9.06
N GLU A 27 -12.88 -4.77 9.19
CA GLU A 27 -13.00 -5.99 9.99
C GLU A 27 -12.07 -7.08 9.47
N ALA A 28 -12.11 -7.37 8.16
CA ALA A 28 -11.27 -8.41 7.55
C ALA A 28 -9.77 -8.12 7.71
N CYS A 29 -9.33 -6.86 7.56
CA CYS A 29 -7.94 -6.47 7.81
C CYS A 29 -7.54 -6.67 9.28
N SER A 30 -8.43 -6.33 10.23
CA SER A 30 -8.16 -6.46 11.66
C SER A 30 -8.05 -7.93 12.13
N GLN A 31 -8.72 -8.84 11.42
CA GLN A 31 -8.77 -10.28 11.72
C GLN A 31 -7.87 -11.13 10.81
N ALA A 32 -7.10 -10.50 9.91
CA ALA A 32 -6.26 -11.22 8.96
C ALA A 32 -5.16 -12.00 9.70
N VAL A 33 -5.02 -13.28 9.34
CA VAL A 33 -3.98 -14.19 9.86
C VAL A 33 -3.14 -14.69 8.68
N PRO A 34 -1.93 -15.25 8.92
CA PRO A 34 -1.09 -15.76 7.83
C PRO A 34 -1.87 -16.72 6.90
N GLY A 35 -1.82 -16.45 5.59
CA GLY A 35 -2.59 -17.18 4.57
C GLY A 35 -3.97 -16.60 4.24
N THR A 36 -4.45 -15.57 4.94
CA THR A 36 -5.72 -14.91 4.58
C THR A 36 -5.63 -14.21 3.22
N THR A 37 -6.64 -14.43 2.37
CA THR A 37 -6.87 -13.68 1.13
C THR A 37 -8.15 -12.87 1.23
N ILE A 38 -8.04 -11.55 1.31
CA ILE A 38 -9.15 -10.60 1.27
C ILE A 38 -9.39 -10.20 -0.19
N ILE A 39 -10.58 -10.51 -0.70
CA ILE A 39 -11.02 -10.20 -2.07
C ILE A 39 -12.06 -9.08 -1.99
N MET A 40 -11.67 -7.91 -2.50
CA MET A 40 -12.51 -6.72 -2.55
C MET A 40 -13.36 -6.72 -3.82
N ALA A 41 -14.68 -6.63 -3.67
CA ALA A 41 -15.61 -6.45 -4.78
C ALA A 41 -15.35 -5.12 -5.53
N ASP A 42 -15.94 -4.99 -6.71
CA ASP A 42 -15.96 -3.71 -7.44
C ASP A 42 -16.77 -2.71 -6.62
N GLY A 43 -16.21 -1.54 -6.34
CA GLY A 43 -16.89 -0.56 -5.50
C GLY A 43 -15.95 0.48 -4.89
N GLU A 44 -16.56 1.36 -4.13
CA GLU A 44 -15.90 2.45 -3.42
C GLU A 44 -15.79 2.12 -1.93
N TYR A 45 -14.58 2.25 -1.40
CA TYR A 45 -14.22 2.05 -0.01
C TYR A 45 -13.77 3.40 0.56
N GLY A 46 -14.73 4.19 1.03
CA GLY A 46 -14.55 5.56 1.54
C GLY A 46 -14.71 5.69 3.05
N GLY A 47 -15.01 6.90 3.50
CA GLY A 47 -15.12 7.30 4.91
C GLY A 47 -13.79 7.77 5.50
N SER A 48 -13.64 7.61 6.81
CA SER A 48 -12.40 7.88 7.56
C SER A 48 -11.74 6.60 8.06
N GLU A 49 -12.09 5.46 7.44
CA GLU A 49 -11.67 4.13 7.91
C GLU A 49 -10.16 3.91 7.80
N LEU A 50 -9.63 3.23 8.79
CA LEU A 50 -8.23 2.83 8.84
C LEU A 50 -8.13 1.32 8.66
N PHE A 51 -7.82 0.87 7.46
CA PHE A 51 -7.66 -0.56 7.14
C PHE A 51 -6.35 -1.06 7.75
N THR A 52 -6.43 -1.44 9.03
CA THR A 52 -5.27 -1.76 9.85
C THR A 52 -4.95 -3.25 9.74
N ILE A 53 -3.71 -3.57 9.39
CA ILE A 53 -3.19 -4.94 9.49
C ILE A 53 -2.00 -4.93 10.45
N ARG A 54 -2.03 -5.84 11.42
CA ARG A 54 -0.97 -6.05 12.41
C ARG A 54 -0.71 -7.55 12.55
N ALA A 55 0.01 -8.09 11.58
CA ALA A 55 0.30 -9.51 11.51
C ALA A 55 1.63 -9.80 10.81
N GLU A 56 2.41 -10.70 11.39
CA GLU A 56 3.62 -11.24 10.78
C GLU A 56 3.29 -12.54 10.05
N ALA A 57 3.00 -12.43 8.75
CA ALA A 57 2.82 -13.59 7.89
C ALA A 57 4.18 -14.17 7.46
N THR A 58 4.17 -15.18 6.58
CA THR A 58 5.39 -15.79 6.06
C THR A 58 5.39 -15.84 4.55
N ILE A 59 6.55 -16.12 3.95
CA ILE A 59 6.66 -16.24 2.50
C ILE A 59 5.81 -17.36 1.91
N ASP A 60 5.56 -18.42 2.68
CA ASP A 60 4.77 -19.57 2.23
C ASP A 60 3.27 -19.41 2.57
N ALA A 61 2.91 -18.45 3.43
CA ALA A 61 1.52 -18.12 3.79
C ALA A 61 1.33 -16.60 3.94
N PRO A 62 1.47 -15.81 2.86
CA PRO A 62 1.32 -14.36 2.94
C PRO A 62 -0.14 -13.96 3.20
N ILE A 63 -0.35 -12.77 3.76
CA ILE A 63 -1.67 -12.13 3.74
C ILE A 63 -1.81 -11.38 2.42
N THR A 64 -2.90 -11.60 1.69
CA THR A 64 -3.16 -10.94 0.41
C THR A 64 -4.43 -10.10 0.49
N VAL A 65 -4.33 -8.81 0.18
CA VAL A 65 -5.47 -7.91 -0.05
C VAL A 65 -5.50 -7.57 -1.52
N ARG A 66 -6.57 -7.96 -2.22
CA ARG A 66 -6.67 -7.74 -3.67
C ARG A 66 -8.05 -7.35 -4.14
N ALA A 67 -8.10 -6.58 -5.23
CA ALA A 67 -9.34 -6.41 -5.97
C ALA A 67 -9.76 -7.73 -6.64
N ALA A 68 -11.07 -7.97 -6.72
CA ALA A 68 -11.66 -9.01 -7.56
C ALA A 68 -11.36 -8.72 -9.03
N ASN A 69 -11.57 -7.47 -9.46
CA ASN A 69 -11.18 -6.96 -10.76
C ASN A 69 -10.22 -5.78 -10.61
N ARG A 70 -9.04 -5.88 -11.22
CA ARG A 70 -7.98 -4.87 -11.08
C ARG A 70 -8.50 -3.46 -11.40
N GLY A 71 -8.23 -2.54 -10.48
CA GLY A 71 -8.55 -1.11 -10.59
C GLY A 71 -10.00 -0.74 -10.23
N LYS A 72 -10.86 -1.72 -9.91
CA LYS A 72 -12.28 -1.49 -9.64
C LYS A 72 -12.65 -1.43 -8.17
N ALA A 73 -11.75 -1.81 -7.26
CA ALA A 73 -11.88 -1.52 -5.84
C ALA A 73 -11.14 -0.22 -5.54
N VAL A 74 -11.89 0.85 -5.26
CA VAL A 74 -11.38 2.23 -5.19
C VAL A 74 -11.40 2.73 -3.75
N ILE A 75 -10.24 3.07 -3.21
CA ILE A 75 -10.12 3.70 -1.88
C ILE A 75 -10.31 5.21 -2.03
N LEU A 76 -11.22 5.80 -1.25
CA LEU A 76 -11.64 7.20 -1.37
C LEU A 76 -11.62 7.93 -0.02
N GLU A 77 -11.83 9.25 -0.09
CA GLU A 77 -12.02 10.12 1.08
C GLU A 77 -10.86 10.01 2.09
N GLY A 78 -11.12 9.92 3.38
CA GLY A 78 -10.08 9.77 4.41
C GLY A 78 -9.58 8.35 4.59
N ALA A 79 -10.13 7.37 3.87
CA ALA A 79 -9.80 5.96 4.06
C ALA A 79 -8.38 5.63 3.58
N ARG A 80 -7.69 4.74 4.29
CA ARG A 80 -6.30 4.35 3.97
C ARG A 80 -5.92 2.99 4.56
N PHE A 81 -4.84 2.41 4.02
CA PHE A 81 -4.17 1.27 4.63
C PHE A 81 -3.10 1.70 5.62
N GLU A 82 -3.11 1.07 6.78
CA GLU A 82 -2.13 1.28 7.86
C GLU A 82 -1.60 -0.09 8.29
N LEU A 83 -0.41 -0.44 7.82
CA LEU A 83 0.26 -1.67 8.20
C LEU A 83 1.25 -1.34 9.32
N GLN A 84 1.16 -2.07 10.42
CA GLN A 84 1.97 -1.84 11.61
C GLN A 84 2.58 -3.15 12.06
N GLN A 85 3.90 -3.19 12.30
CA GLN A 85 4.57 -4.37 12.87
C GLN A 85 4.17 -5.65 12.12
N SER A 86 4.30 -5.60 10.80
CA SER A 86 3.70 -6.56 9.89
C SER A 86 4.68 -7.05 8.83
N ALA A 87 4.45 -8.28 8.37
CA ALA A 87 5.34 -8.92 7.41
C ALA A 87 4.61 -9.78 6.38
N TYR A 88 5.21 -9.91 5.19
CA TYR A 88 4.72 -10.80 4.12
C TYR A 88 3.26 -10.52 3.73
N ILE A 89 2.94 -9.26 3.49
CA ILE A 89 1.62 -8.81 3.03
C ILE A 89 1.71 -8.35 1.57
N ILE A 90 0.72 -8.72 0.77
CA ILE A 90 0.59 -8.32 -0.63
C ILE A 90 -0.66 -7.44 -0.77
N ILE A 91 -0.50 -6.20 -1.25
CA ILE A 91 -1.63 -5.34 -1.66
C ILE A 91 -1.60 -5.23 -3.18
N GLN A 92 -2.67 -5.72 -3.82
CA GLN A 92 -2.68 -5.92 -5.27
C GLN A 92 -3.93 -5.39 -5.97
N GLY A 93 -3.70 -4.67 -7.06
CA GLY A 93 -4.76 -4.36 -8.01
C GLY A 93 -5.78 -3.33 -7.55
N LEU A 94 -5.50 -2.57 -6.49
CA LEU A 94 -6.38 -1.52 -5.96
C LEU A 94 -6.18 -0.19 -6.68
N ARG A 95 -7.17 0.70 -6.60
CA ARG A 95 -7.04 2.10 -7.00
C ARG A 95 -7.14 2.99 -5.75
N PHE A 96 -6.13 3.80 -5.50
CA PHE A 96 -6.12 4.79 -4.42
C PHE A 96 -6.44 6.17 -4.97
N ALA A 97 -7.54 6.75 -4.52
CA ALA A 97 -7.98 8.11 -4.85
C ALA A 97 -8.48 8.85 -3.58
N ASN A 98 -7.95 8.45 -2.42
CA ASN A 98 -8.18 9.08 -1.13
C ASN A 98 -7.51 10.47 -1.03
N THR A 99 -7.92 11.24 -0.03
CA THR A 99 -7.57 12.64 0.26
C THR A 99 -6.91 12.76 1.63
N GLY A 100 -6.06 13.76 1.84
CA GLY A 100 -5.59 14.18 3.17
C GLY A 100 -4.58 13.26 3.87
N HIS A 101 -4.43 12.02 3.40
CA HIS A 101 -3.57 11.01 4.00
C HIS A 101 -2.81 10.20 2.95
N SER A 102 -1.69 9.61 3.35
CA SER A 102 -1.05 8.55 2.57
C SER A 102 -2.06 7.44 2.27
N ALA A 103 -2.01 6.88 1.07
CA ALA A 103 -2.88 5.76 0.69
C ALA A 103 -2.50 4.48 1.44
N VAL A 104 -1.19 4.28 1.58
CA VAL A 104 -0.59 3.18 2.32
C VAL A 104 0.49 3.75 3.22
N HIS A 105 0.39 3.44 4.51
CA HIS A 105 1.44 3.67 5.48
C HIS A 105 1.98 2.33 5.97
N LEU A 106 3.29 2.11 5.81
CA LEU A 106 4.02 0.99 6.36
C LEU A 106 4.83 1.50 7.55
N ASN A 107 4.52 1.03 8.76
CA ASN A 107 5.22 1.40 9.98
C ASN A 107 5.80 0.15 10.67
N ASP A 108 7.12 0.09 10.82
CA ASP A 108 7.84 -1.09 11.33
C ASP A 108 7.40 -2.37 10.58
N CYS A 109 7.44 -2.35 9.26
CA CYS A 109 6.97 -3.46 8.43
C CYS A 109 8.09 -4.00 7.55
N HIS A 110 8.06 -5.27 7.19
CA HIS A 110 9.04 -5.79 6.24
C HIS A 110 8.46 -6.78 5.25
N HIS A 111 9.11 -6.96 4.10
CA HIS A 111 8.65 -7.93 3.10
C HIS A 111 7.20 -7.67 2.63
N ILE A 112 6.82 -6.39 2.56
CA ILE A 112 5.50 -5.96 2.04
C ILE A 112 5.62 -5.75 0.54
N ARG A 113 4.65 -6.26 -0.21
CA ARG A 113 4.57 -6.10 -1.66
C ARG A 113 3.37 -5.27 -2.07
N LEU A 114 3.61 -4.16 -2.76
CA LEU A 114 2.58 -3.35 -3.40
C LEU A 114 2.71 -3.56 -4.91
N THR A 115 1.72 -4.22 -5.53
CA THR A 115 1.83 -4.56 -6.95
C THR A 115 0.57 -4.30 -7.77
N ARG A 116 0.75 -3.78 -8.99
CA ARG A 116 -0.35 -3.55 -9.95
C ARG A 116 -1.46 -2.62 -9.43
N ASN A 117 -1.14 -1.74 -8.48
CA ASN A 117 -2.05 -0.73 -7.97
C ASN A 117 -1.96 0.57 -8.79
N THR A 118 -3.00 1.40 -8.72
CA THR A 118 -2.97 2.77 -9.25
C THR A 118 -3.11 3.75 -8.10
N PHE A 119 -2.07 4.53 -7.84
CA PHE A 119 -2.08 5.66 -6.93
C PHE A 119 -2.40 6.92 -7.73
N ALA A 120 -3.55 7.53 -7.45
CA ALA A 120 -4.05 8.76 -8.04
C ALA A 120 -4.80 9.56 -6.97
N LEU A 121 -4.09 9.83 -5.86
CA LEU A 121 -4.66 10.50 -4.69
C LEU A 121 -5.12 11.92 -5.07
N LYS A 122 -6.14 12.38 -4.37
CA LYS A 122 -6.63 13.75 -4.51
C LYS A 122 -5.72 14.69 -3.72
N GLU A 123 -5.08 15.56 -4.47
CA GLU A 123 -4.20 16.62 -3.98
C GLU A 123 -4.97 17.65 -3.15
N ASP A 124 -4.37 18.09 -2.06
CA ASP A 124 -4.94 19.09 -1.14
C ASP A 124 -4.02 20.30 -0.95
N GLY A 125 -2.91 20.37 -1.69
CA GLY A 125 -1.92 21.44 -1.62
C GLY A 125 -0.90 21.29 -0.49
N THR A 126 -0.95 20.20 0.27
CA THR A 126 0.04 19.83 1.28
C THR A 126 1.19 18.99 0.69
N GLU A 127 2.22 18.68 1.47
CA GLU A 127 3.33 17.81 1.03
C GLU A 127 3.00 16.32 1.16
N LEU A 128 1.89 15.89 0.54
CA LEU A 128 1.35 14.56 0.73
C LEU A 128 2.33 13.47 0.26
N LYS A 129 2.48 12.39 1.03
CA LYS A 129 3.30 11.23 0.69
C LYS A 129 2.35 10.10 0.31
N TRP A 130 2.29 9.68 -0.95
CA TRP A 130 1.25 8.72 -1.35
C TRP A 130 1.48 7.32 -0.77
N LEU A 131 2.73 6.86 -0.82
CA LEU A 131 3.24 5.74 -0.05
C LEU A 131 4.20 6.27 1.01
N LEU A 132 3.90 6.02 2.28
CA LEU A 132 4.78 6.33 3.40
C LEU A 132 5.33 5.04 3.97
N ILE A 133 6.65 4.95 4.07
CA ILE A 133 7.36 3.89 4.78
C ILE A 133 8.13 4.55 5.92
N SER A 134 7.96 4.04 7.13
CA SER A 134 8.59 4.55 8.35
C SER A 134 8.77 3.43 9.38
N GLY A 135 9.44 3.72 10.50
CA GLY A 135 9.70 2.73 11.55
C GLY A 135 11.10 2.12 11.45
N ALA A 136 11.66 1.77 12.60
CA ALA A 136 13.03 1.28 12.73
C ALA A 136 13.25 -0.09 12.09
N ASP A 137 12.18 -0.90 12.00
CA ASP A 137 12.22 -2.25 11.43
C ASP A 137 11.64 -2.32 10.00
N SER A 138 11.64 -1.19 9.29
CA SER A 138 11.17 -1.15 7.91
C SER A 138 12.26 -1.51 6.90
N HIS A 139 12.02 -2.58 6.12
CA HIS A 139 12.98 -3.09 5.13
C HIS A 139 12.40 -4.11 4.15
N HIS A 140 13.12 -4.38 3.06
CA HIS A 140 12.81 -5.44 2.09
C HIS A 140 11.41 -5.31 1.46
N HIS A 141 10.92 -4.09 1.26
CA HIS A 141 9.66 -3.86 0.56
C HIS A 141 9.82 -4.05 -0.94
N TRP A 142 8.72 -4.41 -1.61
CA TRP A 142 8.68 -4.59 -3.06
C TRP A 142 7.54 -3.79 -3.65
N VAL A 143 7.87 -2.70 -4.32
CA VAL A 143 6.90 -1.83 -4.97
C VAL A 143 7.07 -2.02 -6.47
N ASP A 144 6.18 -2.79 -7.09
CA ASP A 144 6.33 -3.17 -8.50
C ASP A 144 5.08 -3.01 -9.35
N ARG A 145 5.25 -2.60 -10.62
CA ARG A 145 4.15 -2.52 -11.60
C ARG A 145 2.97 -1.64 -11.17
N ASN A 146 3.20 -0.67 -10.29
CA ASN A 146 2.18 0.29 -9.92
C ASN A 146 2.22 1.50 -10.85
N GLU A 147 1.09 2.16 -10.98
CA GLU A 147 0.99 3.50 -11.55
C GLU A 147 0.94 4.52 -10.41
N PHE A 148 1.77 5.55 -10.49
CA PHE A 148 1.76 6.71 -9.61
C PHE A 148 1.56 7.96 -10.47
N GLY A 149 0.33 8.44 -10.57
CA GLY A 149 0.04 9.71 -11.22
C GLY A 149 -1.40 9.88 -11.70
N PRO A 150 -1.73 11.06 -12.22
CA PRO A 150 -0.86 12.23 -12.32
C PRO A 150 -0.71 12.94 -10.95
N ARG A 151 0.45 13.56 -10.69
CA ARG A 151 0.61 14.48 -9.54
C ARG A 151 1.10 15.87 -9.96
N ARG A 152 0.33 16.90 -9.68
CA ARG A 152 0.59 18.32 -9.95
C ARG A 152 0.98 19.14 -8.70
N ASP A 153 0.73 18.63 -7.50
CA ASP A 153 1.04 19.35 -6.25
C ASP A 153 2.44 19.04 -5.67
N LYS A 154 2.75 19.67 -4.53
CA LYS A 154 3.99 19.46 -3.77
C LYS A 154 3.97 18.12 -3.06
N GLY A 155 5.12 17.47 -2.90
CA GLY A 155 5.28 16.28 -2.06
C GLY A 155 5.89 15.11 -2.84
N MET A 156 5.68 13.89 -2.35
CA MET A 156 6.38 12.71 -2.88
C MET A 156 5.40 11.58 -3.19
N TYR A 157 5.63 10.88 -4.31
CA TYR A 157 4.93 9.62 -4.58
C TYR A 157 5.27 8.58 -3.50
N VAL A 158 6.54 8.46 -3.17
CA VAL A 158 7.05 7.50 -2.19
C VAL A 158 8.00 8.21 -1.24
N SER A 159 7.79 8.02 0.06
CA SER A 159 8.70 8.43 1.12
C SER A 159 9.23 7.19 1.83
N SER A 160 10.48 6.84 1.57
CA SER A 160 11.12 5.66 2.17
C SER A 160 12.00 6.06 3.33
N ASN A 161 11.39 6.22 4.50
CA ASN A 161 12.09 6.46 5.74
C ASN A 161 12.31 5.13 6.49
N GLY A 162 13.16 5.15 7.51
CA GLY A 162 13.20 4.10 8.52
C GLY A 162 12.98 4.72 9.90
N GLY A 163 13.69 4.21 10.90
CA GLY A 163 13.71 4.74 12.26
C GLY A 163 15.13 4.82 12.82
N ASN A 164 15.29 5.52 13.95
CA ASN A 164 16.58 5.68 14.64
C ASN A 164 17.71 6.25 13.74
N GLY A 165 17.37 7.21 12.88
CA GLY A 165 18.31 7.87 11.97
C GLY A 165 18.74 7.01 10.77
N ARG A 166 18.08 5.87 10.52
CA ARG A 166 18.31 5.03 9.36
C ARG A 166 17.13 5.08 8.40
N MET A 167 17.42 4.90 7.11
CA MET A 167 16.41 4.71 6.08
C MET A 167 16.02 3.23 6.00
N SER A 168 14.83 2.95 5.46
CA SER A 168 14.47 1.58 5.06
C SER A 168 15.51 1.03 4.08
N GLN A 169 15.83 -0.26 4.21
CA GLN A 169 16.91 -0.91 3.45
C GLN A 169 16.39 -2.07 2.61
N TYR A 170 17.08 -2.33 1.50
CA TYR A 170 16.79 -3.45 0.59
C TYR A 170 15.41 -3.40 -0.08
N ASP A 171 14.78 -2.23 -0.09
CA ASP A 171 13.55 -2.00 -0.84
C ASP A 171 13.82 -2.07 -2.35
N VAL A 172 12.89 -2.68 -3.08
CA VAL A 172 12.93 -2.80 -4.53
C VAL A 172 11.78 -2.00 -5.13
N TYR A 173 12.12 -1.07 -6.02
CA TYR A 173 11.17 -0.29 -6.80
C TYR A 173 11.40 -0.60 -8.28
N GLU A 174 10.53 -1.41 -8.90
CA GLU A 174 10.74 -1.85 -10.28
C GLU A 174 9.46 -1.81 -11.12
N TYR A 175 9.60 -1.54 -12.42
CA TYR A 175 8.48 -1.53 -13.37
C TYR A 175 7.29 -0.62 -12.99
N ASN A 176 7.50 0.37 -12.12
CA ASN A 176 6.47 1.36 -11.79
C ASN A 176 6.43 2.46 -12.86
N TYR A 177 5.25 3.04 -13.07
CA TYR A 177 5.04 4.17 -13.96
C TYR A 177 4.71 5.43 -13.14
N PHE A 178 5.68 6.34 -13.03
CA PHE A 178 5.50 7.64 -12.37
C PHE A 178 5.26 8.71 -13.43
N HIS A 179 4.19 9.51 -13.30
CA HIS A 179 3.85 10.51 -14.31
C HIS A 179 3.09 11.71 -13.76
N GLY A 180 3.13 12.81 -14.51
CA GLY A 180 2.36 14.01 -14.21
C GLY A 180 3.01 15.02 -13.28
N SER A 181 4.19 14.72 -12.71
CA SER A 181 4.97 15.65 -11.87
C SER A 181 5.43 16.87 -12.68
N GLY A 182 4.83 18.03 -12.39
CA GLY A 182 5.27 19.31 -12.93
C GLY A 182 6.63 19.75 -12.39
N PRO A 183 7.31 20.72 -13.04
CA PRO A 183 8.59 21.25 -12.56
C PRO A 183 8.43 21.88 -11.17
N SER A 184 9.31 21.50 -10.23
CA SER A 184 9.39 22.11 -8.90
C SER A 184 10.22 23.40 -8.97
N PHE A 185 9.61 24.55 -8.70
CA PHE A 185 10.35 25.80 -8.50
C PHE A 185 10.62 26.00 -7.01
N PRO A 186 11.88 25.97 -6.54
CA PRO A 186 12.19 26.39 -5.18
C PRO A 186 11.80 27.86 -5.05
N ARG A 187 10.97 28.17 -4.04
CA ARG A 187 10.60 29.57 -3.77
C ARG A 187 11.85 30.27 -3.23
N SER A 188 12.24 31.39 -3.83
CA SER A 188 13.13 32.33 -3.15
C SER A 188 12.37 32.84 -1.92
N GLU A 189 12.91 32.60 -0.72
CA GLU A 189 12.41 33.28 0.47
C GLU A 189 12.58 34.79 0.25
N GLY A 190 11.49 35.53 0.48
CA GLY A 190 11.43 36.99 0.42
C GLY A 190 11.07 37.56 1.77
#